data_AF-A0A931AGL4-F1
#
_entry.id   AF-A0A931AGL4-F1
#
_cell.length_a   1.000
_cell.length_b   1.000
_cell.length_c   1.000
_cell.angle_alpha   90.00
_cell.angle_beta   90.00
_cell.angle_gamma   90.00
#
_symmetry.space_group_name_H-M   'P 1'
#
loop_
_entity.id
_entity.type
_entity.pdbx_description
1 polymer ?
#
loop_
_entity_poly.entity_id
_entity_poly.type
_entity_poly.pdbx_seq_one_letter_code
_entity_poly.pdbx_strand_id
1 'polypeptide(L)'
;VERGGAYLEDRAVTARTLAADARAGDPVARRAMRRAGRAIGIAVASATHLCDLDLVTIGGGLSQAGEPLFGPLEKALREHARMGFARSVKVIPAALGQEAGLVGAAALLLAGDSYRTTPTPSG
;
A
#
# COMPACT_ATOMS: atom_id res chain seq x y z
N VAL A 1 -22.29 4.16 36.02
CA VAL A 1 -20.87 4.49 35.81
C VAL A 1 -20.28 3.38 34.98
N GLU A 2 -20.02 3.69 33.70
CA GLU A 2 -19.58 2.76 32.67
C GLU A 2 -18.21 2.16 33.01
N ARG A 3 -18.09 0.84 32.90
CA ARG A 3 -16.79 0.15 32.93
C ARG A 3 -16.09 0.42 31.61
N GLY A 4 -15.14 1.35 31.62
CA GLY A 4 -14.17 1.52 30.54
C GLY A 4 -13.43 0.20 30.33
N GLY A 5 -13.65 -0.42 29.17
CA GLY A 5 -12.96 -1.65 28.78
C GLY A 5 -11.47 -1.38 28.75
N ALA A 6 -10.75 -2.06 29.65
CA ALA A 6 -9.30 -2.12 29.61
C ALA A 6 -8.88 -2.68 28.25
N TYR A 7 -8.29 -1.85 27.41
CA TYR A 7 -7.52 -2.34 26.27
C TYR A 7 -6.42 -3.21 26.86
N LEU A 8 -6.43 -4.52 26.56
CA LEU A 8 -5.36 -5.43 26.95
C LEU A 8 -4.05 -4.89 26.36
N GLU A 9 -3.20 -4.32 27.22
CA GLU A 9 -1.92 -3.67 26.86
C GLU A 9 -0.87 -4.63 26.30
N ASP A 10 -1.20 -5.91 26.10
CA ASP A 10 -0.24 -6.98 25.83
C ASP A 10 -0.28 -7.55 24.39
N ARG A 11 -1.11 -6.98 23.50
CA ARG A 11 -1.15 -7.39 22.09
C ARG A 11 -0.58 -6.30 21.19
N ALA A 12 0.48 -6.64 20.45
CA ALA A 12 1.05 -5.76 19.43
C ALA A 12 -0.02 -5.29 18.43
N VAL A 13 -0.27 -3.98 18.38
CA VAL A 13 -1.25 -3.36 17.47
C VAL A 13 -0.58 -3.15 16.11
N THR A 14 -0.85 -4.07 15.19
CA THR A 14 -0.31 -4.07 13.82
C THR A 14 -1.43 -4.08 12.79
N ALA A 15 -1.11 -3.74 11.53
CA ALA A 15 -2.06 -3.88 10.43
C ALA A 15 -2.52 -5.34 10.23
N ARG A 16 -1.64 -6.32 10.50
CA ARG A 16 -1.98 -7.75 10.45
C ARG A 16 -3.03 -8.12 11.50
N THR A 17 -2.80 -7.72 12.76
CA THR A 17 -3.72 -8.00 13.87
C THR A 17 -5.06 -7.29 13.68
N LEU A 18 -5.03 -6.04 13.21
CA LEU A 18 -6.26 -5.30 12.87
C LEU A 18 -7.03 -5.95 11.72
N ALA A 19 -6.33 -6.48 10.71
CA ALA A 19 -6.96 -7.24 9.63
C ALA A 19 -7.58 -8.54 10.13
N ALA A 20 -6.95 -9.23 11.09
CA ALA A 20 -7.50 -10.42 11.72
C ALA A 20 -8.80 -10.11 12.47
N ASP A 21 -8.82 -9.03 13.27
CA ASP A 21 -10.03 -8.61 13.98
C ASP A 21 -11.14 -8.22 13.01
N ALA A 22 -10.79 -7.54 11.90
CA ALA A 22 -11.75 -7.21 10.86
C ALA A 22 -12.37 -8.46 10.20
N ARG A 23 -11.58 -9.53 10.01
CA ARG A 23 -12.08 -10.83 9.52
C ARG A 23 -12.94 -11.55 10.56
N ALA A 24 -12.60 -11.42 11.84
CA ALA A 24 -13.39 -11.94 12.96
C ALA A 24 -14.73 -11.20 13.17
N GLY A 25 -14.98 -10.14 12.38
CA GLY A 25 -16.25 -9.42 12.40
C GLY A 25 -16.26 -8.18 13.27
N ASP A 26 -15.13 -7.79 13.88
CA ASP A 26 -15.05 -6.61 14.73
C ASP A 26 -15.46 -5.34 13.94
N PRO A 27 -16.48 -4.60 14.39
CA PRO A 27 -17.03 -3.48 13.63
C PRO A 27 -16.06 -2.29 13.55
N VAL A 28 -15.23 -2.08 14.57
CA VAL A 28 -14.25 -0.99 14.63
C VAL A 28 -13.11 -1.28 13.67
N ALA A 29 -12.54 -2.49 13.72
CA ALA A 29 -11.50 -2.96 12.84
C ALA A 29 -11.96 -2.92 11.37
N ARG A 30 -13.17 -3.44 11.07
CA ARG A 30 -13.73 -3.34 9.71
C ARG A 30 -13.87 -1.89 9.25
N ARG A 31 -14.29 -0.98 10.13
CA ARG A 31 -14.42 0.45 9.79
C ARG A 31 -13.06 1.09 9.57
N ALA A 32 -12.06 0.79 10.40
CA ALA A 32 -10.70 1.27 10.26
C ALA A 32 -10.07 0.81 8.93
N MET A 33 -10.15 -0.49 8.63
CA MET A 33 -9.60 -1.07 7.41
C MET A 33 -10.25 -0.50 6.14
N ARG A 34 -11.59 -0.35 6.14
CA ARG A 34 -12.29 0.32 5.02
C ARG A 34 -11.86 1.76 4.81
N ARG A 35 -11.70 2.53 5.90
CA ARG A 35 -11.25 3.92 5.83
C ARG A 35 -9.83 4.00 5.26
N ALA A 36 -8.93 3.17 5.76
CA ALA A 36 -7.55 3.10 5.29
C ALA A 36 -7.47 2.71 3.81
N GLY A 37 -8.11 1.60 3.42
CA GLY A 37 -8.13 1.14 2.03
C GLY A 37 -8.70 2.20 1.10
N ARG A 38 -9.83 2.82 1.45
CA ARG A 38 -10.42 3.90 0.64
C ARG A 38 -9.46 5.09 0.45
N ALA A 39 -8.82 5.55 1.52
CA ALA A 39 -7.87 6.66 1.45
C ALA A 39 -6.68 6.33 0.54
N ILE A 40 -6.13 5.11 0.67
CA ILE A 40 -5.01 4.66 -0.17
C ILE A 40 -5.45 4.54 -1.64
N GLY A 41 -6.62 3.97 -1.93
CA GLY A 41 -7.10 3.85 -3.31
C GLY A 41 -7.27 5.20 -4.01
N ILE A 42 -7.76 6.21 -3.28
CA ILE A 42 -7.83 7.60 -3.79
C ILE A 42 -6.43 8.16 -4.04
N ALA A 43 -5.50 7.97 -3.10
CA ALA A 43 -4.13 8.45 -3.25
C ALA A 43 -3.42 7.82 -4.47
N VAL A 44 -3.60 6.51 -4.68
CA VAL A 44 -3.08 5.80 -5.84
C VAL A 44 -3.69 6.34 -7.14
N ALA A 45 -5.00 6.55 -7.20
CA ALA A 45 -5.65 7.13 -8.37
C ALA A 45 -5.07 8.51 -8.69
N SER A 46 -4.91 9.38 -7.68
CA SER A 46 -4.32 10.71 -7.85
C SER A 46 -2.87 10.65 -8.35
N ALA A 47 -2.03 9.81 -7.73
CA ALA A 47 -0.64 9.62 -8.15
C ALA A 47 -0.54 9.08 -9.59
N THR A 48 -1.43 8.16 -9.94
CA THR A 48 -1.50 7.60 -11.31
C THR A 48 -1.83 8.68 -12.33
N HIS A 49 -2.81 9.56 -12.05
CA HIS A 49 -3.11 10.67 -12.97
C HIS A 49 -1.96 11.65 -13.15
N LEU A 50 -1.10 11.83 -12.13
CA LEU A 50 0.02 12.76 -12.17
C LEU A 50 1.26 12.17 -12.84
N CYS A 51 1.49 10.87 -12.66
CA CYS A 51 2.75 10.22 -13.00
C CYS A 51 2.63 9.12 -14.06
N ASP A 52 1.42 8.84 -14.57
CA ASP A 52 1.14 7.78 -15.54
C ASP A 52 1.68 6.40 -15.08
N LEU A 53 1.20 5.95 -13.93
CA LEU A 53 1.71 4.72 -13.28
C LEU A 53 1.03 3.45 -13.82
N ASP A 54 1.84 2.45 -14.14
CA ASP A 54 1.35 1.09 -14.48
C ASP A 54 1.22 0.17 -13.26
N LEU A 55 2.06 0.37 -12.24
CA LEU A 55 2.17 -0.53 -11.09
C LEU A 55 2.47 0.25 -9.81
N VAL A 56 1.74 -0.08 -8.74
CA VAL A 56 1.98 0.40 -7.38
C VAL A 56 2.12 -0.79 -6.46
N THR A 57 3.14 -0.76 -5.60
CA THR A 57 3.33 -1.80 -4.57
C THR A 57 3.04 -1.23 -3.18
N ILE A 58 2.35 -2.01 -2.35
CA ILE A 58 2.08 -1.66 -0.95
C ILE A 58 3.01 -2.48 -0.07
N GLY A 59 3.96 -1.79 0.58
CA GLY A 59 4.96 -2.39 1.46
C GLY A 59 4.59 -2.38 2.95
N GLY A 60 5.58 -2.74 3.77
CA GLY A 60 5.47 -2.71 5.23
C GLY A 60 4.41 -3.65 5.80
N GLY A 61 4.03 -3.42 7.07
CA GLY A 61 3.04 -4.24 7.76
C GLY A 61 1.64 -4.23 7.10
N LEU A 62 1.32 -3.22 6.30
CA LEU A 62 0.05 -3.12 5.57
C LEU A 62 -0.04 -4.13 4.42
N SER A 63 1.08 -4.52 3.81
CA SER A 63 1.09 -5.55 2.75
C SER A 63 0.47 -6.87 3.23
N GLN A 64 0.54 -7.13 4.55
CA GLN A 64 0.04 -8.33 5.21
C GLN A 64 -1.44 -8.24 5.61
N ALA A 65 -2.10 -7.12 5.35
CA ALA A 65 -3.50 -6.93 5.69
C ALA A 65 -4.43 -7.80 4.83
N GLY A 66 -4.07 -8.05 3.56
CA GLY A 66 -4.91 -8.78 2.61
C GLY A 66 -6.26 -8.11 2.34
N GLU A 67 -7.27 -8.90 2.01
CA GLU A 67 -8.59 -8.43 1.54
C GLU A 67 -9.25 -7.33 2.37
N PRO A 68 -9.22 -7.33 3.73
CA PRO A 68 -9.77 -6.23 4.52
C PRO A 68 -9.24 -4.83 4.15
N LEU A 69 -8.01 -4.74 3.66
CA LEU A 69 -7.42 -3.49 3.15
C LEU A 69 -7.53 -3.37 1.62
N PHE A 70 -7.15 -4.43 0.90
CA PHE A 70 -7.02 -4.39 -0.56
C PHE A 70 -8.39 -4.30 -1.25
N GLY A 71 -9.43 -4.93 -0.75
CA GLY A 71 -10.78 -4.82 -1.32
C GLY A 71 -11.31 -3.37 -1.33
N PRO A 72 -11.34 -2.67 -0.18
CA PRO A 72 -11.72 -1.25 -0.13
C PRO A 72 -10.80 -0.33 -0.92
N LEU A 73 -9.50 -0.66 -1.01
CA LEU A 73 -8.52 0.07 -1.82
C LEU A 73 -8.85 -0.04 -3.30
N GLU A 74 -8.99 -1.25 -3.83
CA GLU A 74 -9.30 -1.48 -5.23
C GLU A 74 -10.64 -0.87 -5.62
N LYS A 75 -11.64 -0.96 -4.74
CA LYS A 75 -12.92 -0.30 -4.95
C LYS A 75 -12.76 1.21 -5.12
N ALA A 76 -12.06 1.86 -4.19
CA ALA A 76 -11.84 3.30 -4.26
C ALA A 76 -10.96 3.70 -5.46
N LEU A 77 -9.95 2.91 -5.79
CA LEU A 77 -9.13 3.12 -6.97
C LEU A 77 -9.99 3.11 -8.24
N ARG A 78 -10.83 2.10 -8.45
CA ARG A 78 -11.74 2.04 -9.61
C ARG A 78 -12.73 3.20 -9.66
N GLU A 79 -13.25 3.63 -8.51
CA GLU A 79 -14.17 4.77 -8.44
C GLU A 79 -13.49 6.10 -8.81
N HIS A 80 -12.19 6.22 -8.56
CA HIS A 80 -11.45 7.47 -8.69
C HIS A 80 -10.52 7.54 -9.93
N ALA A 81 -10.10 6.41 -10.51
CA ALA A 81 -9.29 6.35 -11.73
C ALA A 81 -10.14 6.58 -13.00
N ARG A 82 -10.47 7.85 -13.27
CA ARG A 82 -11.40 8.23 -14.34
C ARG A 82 -10.76 8.29 -15.73
N MET A 83 -9.44 8.43 -15.82
CA MET A 83 -8.72 8.44 -17.11
C MET A 83 -8.47 7.03 -17.63
N GLY A 84 -8.40 6.86 -18.95
CA GLY A 84 -8.20 5.56 -19.60
C GLY A 84 -6.96 4.82 -19.13
N PHE A 85 -5.81 5.51 -19.14
CA PHE A 85 -4.53 4.98 -18.68
C PHE A 85 -4.54 4.69 -17.17
N ALA A 86 -5.19 5.53 -16.37
CA ALA A 86 -5.22 5.34 -14.92
C ALA A 86 -6.03 4.12 -14.49
N ARG A 87 -6.91 3.59 -15.35
CA ARG A 87 -7.69 2.37 -15.08
C ARG A 87 -6.86 1.08 -15.14
N SER A 88 -5.72 1.09 -15.81
CA SER A 88 -4.86 -0.10 -15.94
C SER A 88 -3.84 -0.25 -14.81
N VAL A 89 -3.70 0.74 -13.93
CA VAL A 89 -2.75 0.66 -12.82
C VAL A 89 -3.06 -0.53 -11.92
N LYS A 90 -2.04 -1.35 -11.68
CA LYS A 90 -2.13 -2.52 -10.81
C LYS A 90 -1.62 -2.17 -9.42
N VAL A 91 -2.33 -2.62 -8.37
CA VAL A 91 -1.87 -2.50 -7.00
C VAL A 91 -1.58 -3.88 -6.44
N ILE A 92 -0.34 -4.13 -6.01
CA ILE A 92 0.09 -5.43 -5.51
C ILE A 92 0.77 -5.30 -4.13
N PRO A 93 0.71 -6.32 -3.28
CA PRO A 93 1.54 -6.36 -2.08
C PRO A 93 3.02 -6.44 -2.47
N ALA A 94 3.89 -5.78 -1.70
CA ALA A 94 5.33 -5.87 -1.91
C ALA A 94 5.84 -7.31 -1.65
N ALA A 95 6.48 -7.90 -2.65
CA ALA A 95 6.95 -9.29 -2.59
C ALA A 95 8.13 -9.50 -1.62
N LEU A 96 8.99 -8.48 -1.46
CA LEU A 96 10.24 -8.57 -0.70
C LEU A 96 10.06 -8.29 0.80
N GLY A 97 8.84 -7.96 1.25
CA GLY A 97 8.56 -7.77 2.68
C GLY A 97 9.47 -6.74 3.36
N GLN A 98 10.07 -7.13 4.49
CA GLN A 98 10.99 -6.28 5.25
C GLN A 98 12.37 -6.13 4.60
N GLU A 99 12.75 -7.05 3.72
CA GLU A 99 14.04 -7.05 3.03
C GLU A 99 14.08 -6.10 1.84
N ALA A 100 12.93 -5.54 1.42
CA ALA A 100 12.83 -4.67 0.25
C ALA A 100 13.85 -3.50 0.28
N GLY A 101 14.09 -2.93 1.47
CA GLY A 101 15.06 -1.84 1.63
C GLY A 101 16.50 -2.31 1.44
N LEU A 102 16.89 -3.44 2.03
CA LEU A 102 18.24 -4.00 1.91
C LEU A 102 18.52 -4.48 0.49
N VAL A 103 17.55 -5.18 -0.13
CA VAL A 103 17.65 -5.61 -1.53
C VAL A 103 17.76 -4.41 -2.45
N GLY A 104 16.97 -3.35 -2.21
CA GLY A 104 17.05 -2.11 -2.99
C GLY A 104 18.43 -1.43 -2.85
N ALA A 105 18.98 -1.36 -1.64
CA ALA A 105 20.30 -0.79 -1.40
C ALA A 105 21.42 -1.59 -2.10
N ALA A 106 21.38 -2.92 -2.01
CA ALA A 106 22.31 -3.79 -2.72
C ALA A 106 22.16 -3.63 -4.25
N ALA A 107 20.93 -3.59 -4.76
CA ALA A 107 20.65 -3.39 -6.17
C ALA A 107 21.18 -2.04 -6.68
N LEU A 108 21.09 -0.96 -5.88
CA LEU A 108 21.65 0.35 -6.23
C LEU A 108 23.17 0.33 -6.41
N LEU A 109 23.89 -0.43 -5.56
CA LEU A 109 25.34 -0.61 -5.71
C LEU A 109 25.69 -1.49 -6.91
N LEU A 110 24.90 -2.55 -7.15
CA LEU A 110 25.12 -3.50 -8.24
C LEU A 110 24.77 -2.92 -9.62
N ALA A 111 23.74 -2.07 -9.71
CA ALA A 111 23.25 -1.47 -10.95
C ALA A 111 24.09 -0.28 -11.46
N GLY A 112 25.31 -0.12 -10.92
CA GLY A 112 26.24 1.00 -11.14
C GLY A 112 26.00 1.84 -12.39
N ASP A 113 25.79 3.15 -12.18
CA ASP A 113 25.67 4.21 -13.19
C ASP A 113 24.60 4.06 -14.29
N SER A 114 23.70 3.08 -14.22
CA SER A 114 22.61 2.95 -15.21
C SER A 114 21.59 4.13 -15.20
N TYR A 115 21.53 4.89 -14.11
CA TYR A 115 20.72 6.12 -14.02
C TYR A 115 21.48 7.39 -14.42
N ARG A 116 22.81 7.31 -14.64
CA ARG A 116 23.64 8.43 -15.13
C ARG A 116 23.89 8.33 -16.63
N THR A 117 22.85 8.26 -17.44
CA THR A 117 23.02 8.60 -18.85
C THR A 117 22.87 10.11 -19.01
N THR A 118 23.97 10.86 -18.82
CA THR A 118 24.08 12.16 -19.50
C THR A 118 24.18 11.86 -20.99
N PRO A 119 23.23 12.32 -21.84
CA PRO A 119 23.40 12.18 -23.29
C PRO A 119 24.68 12.93 -23.68
N THR A 120 25.63 12.21 -24.25
CA THR A 120 26.85 12.80 -24.80
C THR A 120 26.42 13.71 -25.96
N PRO A 121 26.73 15.02 -25.97
CA PRO A 121 26.45 15.84 -27.13
C PRO A 121 27.30 15.33 -28.29
N SER A 122 26.64 14.82 -29.33
CA SER A 122 27.25 14.55 -30.64
C SER A 122 27.73 15.88 -31.22
N GLY A 123 29.04 16.00 -31.40
CA GLY A 123 29.67 17.12 -32.12
C GLY A 123 29.41 17.10 -33.62
#